data_AF-N1WET3-F1
#
_entry.id   AF-N1WET3-F1
#
_cell.length_a   1.000
_cell.length_b   1.000
_cell.length_c   1.000
_cell.angle_alpha   90.00
_cell.angle_beta   90.00
_cell.angle_gamma   90.00
#
_symmetry.space_group_name_H-M   'P 1'
#
loop_
_entity.id
_entity.type
_entity.pdbx_description
1 polymer ?
#
loop_
_entity_poly.entity_id
_entity_poly.type
_entity_poly.pdbx_seq_one_letter_code
_entity_poly.pdbx_strand_id
1 'polypeptide(L)'
;MIHTSDFKTETDFKTDKDFAELPEGTLAELLEGEIFMVPAPIPEHQRVIRKFSNALSAHVDKLKLGEVFFSPIDVFLDEHNVVQPDLIFISKAKSAIIRQKRIEGAPDWIAEILYTRC
;
A
#
# COMPACT_ATOMS: atom_id res chain seq x y z
N MET A 1 -44.29 -21.57 14.31
CA MET A 1 -43.38 -20.42 14.18
C MET A 1 -42.02 -20.85 14.68
N ILE A 2 -41.12 -21.23 13.78
CA ILE A 2 -39.73 -21.48 14.13
C ILE A 2 -39.03 -20.17 13.79
N HIS A 3 -38.46 -19.51 14.79
CA HIS A 3 -37.65 -18.30 14.61
C HIS A 3 -36.46 -18.64 13.70
N THR A 4 -36.55 -18.23 12.44
CA THR A 4 -35.37 -17.99 11.61
C THR A 4 -34.67 -16.78 12.22
N SER A 5 -33.76 -17.04 13.16
CA SER A 5 -32.80 -16.04 13.64
C SER A 5 -31.84 -15.77 12.50
N ASP A 6 -32.10 -14.67 11.81
CA ASP A 6 -31.18 -13.79 11.11
C ASP A 6 -29.90 -14.46 10.59
N PHE A 7 -29.98 -14.98 9.36
CA PHE A 7 -28.80 -15.01 8.49
C PHE A 7 -28.25 -13.59 8.41
N LYS A 8 -27.07 -13.34 8.99
CA LYS A 8 -26.33 -12.09 8.76
C LYS A 8 -25.92 -12.04 7.29
N THR A 9 -26.71 -11.32 6.49
CA THR A 9 -26.37 -10.93 5.12
C THR A 9 -25.69 -9.56 5.15
N GLU A 10 -24.63 -9.43 4.35
CA GLU A 10 -23.77 -8.24 4.10
C GLU A 10 -22.69 -7.94 5.17
N THR A 11 -21.47 -8.37 4.88
CA THR A 11 -20.26 -7.74 5.42
C THR A 11 -20.19 -6.32 4.85
N ASP A 12 -20.28 -5.31 5.71
CA ASP A 12 -20.16 -3.90 5.31
C ASP A 12 -18.71 -3.63 4.86
N PHE A 13 -18.47 -3.71 3.56
CA PHE A 13 -17.17 -3.45 2.94
C PHE A 13 -16.74 -2.00 3.23
N LYS A 14 -15.52 -1.83 3.73
CA LYS A 14 -14.92 -0.53 4.01
C LYS A 14 -14.41 0.15 2.75
N THR A 15 -14.49 1.46 2.76
CA THR A 15 -14.06 2.33 1.66
C THR A 15 -12.79 3.10 2.02
N ASP A 16 -12.19 3.77 1.04
CA ASP A 16 -11.04 4.64 1.25
C ASP A 16 -11.36 5.81 2.20
N LYS A 17 -12.64 6.19 2.33
CA LYS A 17 -13.11 7.17 3.31
C LYS A 17 -13.06 6.62 4.72
N ASP A 18 -13.57 5.40 4.95
CA ASP A 18 -13.47 4.73 6.25
C ASP A 18 -11.99 4.54 6.63
N PHE A 19 -11.15 4.19 5.66
CA PHE A 19 -9.70 4.05 5.86
C PHE A 19 -9.04 5.38 6.23
N ALA A 20 -9.44 6.49 5.61
CA ALA A 20 -8.90 7.82 5.91
C ALA A 20 -9.30 8.37 7.29
N GLU A 21 -10.30 7.77 7.94
CA GLU A 21 -10.74 8.10 9.29
C GLU A 21 -9.93 7.38 10.38
N LEU A 22 -9.03 6.46 10.00
CA LEU A 22 -8.14 5.80 10.95
C LEU A 22 -7.30 6.84 11.72
N PRO A 23 -7.00 6.59 13.01
CA PRO A 23 -6.15 7.48 13.79
C PRO A 23 -4.80 7.74 13.10
N GLU A 24 -4.30 8.96 13.20
CA GLU A 24 -2.99 9.32 12.66
C GLU A 24 -1.89 8.38 13.17
N GLY A 25 -1.01 7.93 12.27
CA GLY A 25 0.05 6.97 12.57
C GLY A 25 -0.38 5.50 12.53
N THR A 26 -1.64 5.21 12.21
CA THR A 26 -2.09 3.84 11.95
C THR A 26 -1.45 3.31 10.67
N LEU A 27 -0.68 2.23 10.77
CA LEU A 27 -0.19 1.48 9.62
C LEU A 27 -1.17 0.35 9.32
N ALA A 28 -1.92 0.51 8.25
CA ALA A 28 -2.92 -0.43 7.79
C ALA A 28 -3.00 -0.42 6.26
N GLU A 29 -3.64 -1.44 5.71
CA GLU A 29 -4.02 -1.52 4.29
C GLU A 29 -5.51 -1.83 4.20
N LEU A 30 -6.17 -1.25 3.20
CA LEU A 30 -7.52 -1.61 2.79
C LEU A 30 -7.41 -2.57 1.61
N LEU A 31 -7.84 -3.82 1.79
CA LEU A 31 -7.80 -4.87 0.77
C LEU A 31 -9.19 -5.47 0.62
N GLU A 32 -9.77 -5.35 -0.57
CA GLU A 32 -11.11 -5.87 -0.89
C GLU A 32 -12.19 -5.42 0.12
N GLY A 33 -12.07 -4.19 0.61
CA GLY A 33 -12.98 -3.62 1.60
C GLY A 33 -12.78 -4.09 3.04
N GLU A 34 -11.66 -4.76 3.35
CA GLU A 34 -11.27 -5.13 4.70
C GLU A 34 -10.00 -4.38 5.12
N ILE A 35 -9.97 -3.87 6.35
CA ILE A 35 -8.81 -3.14 6.90
C ILE A 35 -7.90 -4.12 7.65
N PHE A 36 -6.65 -4.22 7.21
CA PHE A 36 -5.63 -5.06 7.81
C PHE A 36 -4.54 -4.21 8.47
N MET A 37 -4.23 -4.48 9.73
CA MET A 37 -3.12 -3.83 10.42
C MET A 37 -1.79 -4.38 9.94
N VAL A 38 -0.86 -3.49 9.57
CA VAL A 38 0.49 -3.88 9.17
C VAL A 38 1.39 -3.90 10.40
N PRO A 39 1.99 -5.04 10.79
CA PRO A 39 2.89 -5.09 11.93
C PRO A 39 4.19 -4.34 11.61
N ALA A 40 4.86 -3.86 12.65
CA ALA A 40 6.13 -3.17 12.49
C ALA A 40 7.19 -4.10 11.84
N PRO A 41 7.93 -3.63 10.83
CA PRO A 41 8.91 -4.44 10.14
C PRO A 41 10.14 -4.72 11.01
N ILE A 42 10.74 -5.89 10.82
CA ILE A 42 12.00 -6.28 11.48
C ILE A 42 13.22 -5.65 10.79
N PRO A 43 14.38 -5.55 11.46
CA PRO A 43 15.58 -4.96 10.85
C PRO A 43 16.06 -5.63 9.55
N GLU A 44 15.85 -6.94 9.37
CA GLU A 44 16.21 -7.63 8.12
C GLU A 44 15.34 -7.16 6.94
N HIS A 45 14.05 -6.96 7.17
CA HIS A 45 13.12 -6.42 6.18
C HIS A 45 13.60 -5.05 5.67
N GLN A 46 13.88 -4.12 6.59
CA GLN A 46 14.38 -2.79 6.26
C GLN A 46 15.76 -2.85 5.56
N ARG A 47 16.60 -3.83 5.90
CA ARG A 47 17.91 -4.02 5.25
C ARG A 47 17.76 -4.45 3.79
N VAL A 48 16.80 -5.31 3.47
CA VAL A 48 16.50 -5.73 2.10
C VAL A 48 15.94 -4.55 1.30
N ILE A 49 14.94 -3.85 1.83
CA ILE A 49 14.35 -2.65 1.18
C ILE A 49 15.46 -1.64 0.85
N ARG A 50 16.31 -1.28 1.82
CA ARG A 50 17.41 -0.31 1.61
C ARG A 50 18.36 -0.75 0.49
N LYS A 51 18.74 -2.03 0.43
CA LYS A 51 19.64 -2.52 -0.61
C LYS A 51 18.99 -2.45 -1.99
N PHE A 52 17.72 -2.86 -2.07
CA PHE A 52 16.98 -2.89 -3.31
C PHE A 52 16.68 -1.48 -3.82
N SER A 53 16.19 -0.59 -2.94
CA SER A 53 15.90 0.81 -3.27
C SER A 53 17.15 1.54 -3.75
N ASN A 54 18.30 1.37 -3.09
CA ASN A 54 19.56 1.98 -3.52
C ASN A 54 19.94 1.57 -4.96
N ALA A 55 19.84 0.29 -5.28
CA ALA A 55 20.17 -0.21 -6.61
C ALA A 55 19.18 0.29 -7.67
N LEU A 56 17.88 0.27 -7.34
CA LEU A 56 16.81 0.71 -8.23
C LEU A 56 16.88 2.22 -8.48
N SER A 57 16.98 3.04 -7.42
CA SER A 57 17.12 4.49 -7.53
C SER A 57 18.34 4.88 -8.36
N ALA A 58 19.50 4.27 -8.13
CA ALA A 58 20.70 4.54 -8.93
C ALA A 58 20.48 4.26 -10.43
N HIS A 59 19.74 3.20 -10.77
CA HIS A 59 19.38 2.89 -12.16
C HIS A 59 18.39 3.91 -12.74
N VAL A 60 17.31 4.20 -12.00
CA VAL A 60 16.24 5.12 -12.40
C VAL A 60 16.76 6.54 -12.57
N ASP A 61 17.61 7.03 -11.68
CA ASP A 61 18.19 8.37 -11.72
C ASP A 61 19.16 8.51 -12.89
N LYS A 62 20.05 7.51 -13.08
CA LYS A 62 21.03 7.50 -14.18
C LYS A 62 20.36 7.61 -15.54
N LEU A 63 19.25 6.91 -15.74
CA LEU A 63 18.51 6.88 -17.00
C LEU A 63 17.34 7.87 -17.03
N LYS A 64 17.12 8.60 -15.93
CA LYS A 64 16.01 9.55 -15.74
C LYS A 64 14.66 8.91 -16.09
N LEU A 65 14.34 7.76 -15.52
CA LEU A 65 13.15 6.98 -15.90
C LEU A 65 11.87 7.42 -15.17
N GLY A 66 11.98 8.04 -14.00
CA GLY A 66 10.85 8.36 -13.14
C GLY A 66 11.28 8.52 -11.70
N GLU A 67 10.43 8.09 -10.77
CA GLU A 67 10.64 8.19 -9.32
C GLU A 67 10.48 6.83 -8.63
N VAL A 68 11.20 6.65 -7.53
CA VAL A 68 11.17 5.45 -6.68
C VAL A 68 10.74 5.87 -5.28
N PHE A 69 9.76 5.17 -4.71
CA PHE A 69 9.28 5.38 -3.34
C PHE A 69 9.28 4.05 -2.59
N PHE A 70 9.39 4.11 -1.27
CA PHE A 70 9.32 2.95 -0.37
C PHE A 70 8.37 3.23 0.79
N SER A 71 7.93 2.17 1.48
CA SER A 71 6.98 2.26 2.59
C SER A 71 7.51 3.12 3.76
N PRO A 72 6.62 3.82 4.50
CA PRO A 72 5.16 3.90 4.31
C PRO A 72 4.76 4.90 3.21
N ILE A 73 3.91 4.47 2.27
CA ILE A 73 3.29 5.32 1.25
C ILE A 73 1.95 4.72 0.82
N ASP A 74 0.86 5.50 0.90
CA ASP A 74 -0.46 5.04 0.45
C ASP A 74 -0.52 5.01 -1.08
N VAL A 75 -1.01 3.90 -1.62
CA VAL A 75 -1.35 3.71 -3.02
C VAL A 75 -2.83 3.39 -3.13
N PHE A 76 -3.61 4.40 -3.51
CA PHE A 76 -5.04 4.26 -3.79
C PHE A 76 -5.22 3.60 -5.17
N LEU A 77 -5.86 2.44 -5.20
CA LEU A 77 -6.18 1.71 -6.42
C LEU A 77 -7.64 1.93 -6.83
N ASP A 78 -8.56 1.76 -5.87
CA ASP A 78 -9.98 2.04 -6.01
C ASP A 78 -10.63 2.25 -4.62
N GLU A 79 -11.95 2.46 -4.60
CA GLU A 79 -12.73 2.72 -3.38
C GLU A 79 -12.53 1.68 -2.27
N HIS A 80 -12.22 0.43 -2.61
CA HIS A 80 -12.10 -0.67 -1.64
C HIS A 80 -10.65 -1.18 -1.52
N ASN A 81 -9.68 -0.46 -2.11
CA ASN A 81 -8.29 -0.90 -2.17
C ASN A 81 -7.32 0.29 -2.00
N VAL A 82 -6.67 0.34 -0.84
CA VAL A 82 -5.57 1.26 -0.52
C VAL A 82 -4.45 0.45 0.11
N VAL A 83 -3.31 0.35 -0.58
CA VAL A 83 -2.19 -0.51 -0.19
C VAL A 83 -0.95 0.30 0.17
N GLN A 84 -0.03 -0.29 0.94
CA GLN A 84 1.24 0.30 1.37
C GLN A 84 2.41 -0.60 0.95
N PRO A 85 2.74 -0.65 -0.35
CA PRO A 85 3.80 -1.51 -0.86
C PRO A 85 5.18 -1.12 -0.33
N ASP A 86 6.06 -2.10 -0.18
CA ASP A 86 7.41 -1.86 0.34
C ASP A 86 8.28 -1.00 -0.59
N LEU A 87 8.16 -1.20 -1.90
CA LEU A 87 8.92 -0.45 -2.90
C LEU A 87 8.15 -0.33 -4.20
N ILE A 88 8.09 0.87 -4.75
CA ILE A 88 7.42 1.17 -6.02
C ILE A 88 8.30 2.01 -6.94
N PHE A 89 8.06 1.86 -8.24
CA PHE A 89 8.59 2.74 -9.27
C PHE A 89 7.43 3.29 -10.11
N ILE A 90 7.50 4.60 -10.37
CA ILE A 90 6.56 5.34 -11.21
C ILE A 90 7.35 6.01 -12.31
N SER A 91 7.05 5.63 -13.55
CA SER A 91 7.65 6.21 -14.74
C SER A 91 7.26 7.67 -14.94
N LYS A 92 8.08 8.43 -15.66
CA LYS A 92 7.73 9.79 -16.07
C LYS A 92 6.39 9.89 -16.80
N ALA A 93 6.01 8.87 -17.55
CA ALA A 93 4.74 8.86 -18.29
C ALA A 93 3.52 8.84 -17.34
N LYS A 94 3.69 8.31 -16.13
CA LYS A 94 2.65 8.23 -15.10
C LYS A 94 2.87 9.21 -13.95
N SER A 95 3.76 10.19 -14.05
CA SER A 95 4.08 11.12 -12.95
C SER A 95 2.86 11.84 -12.35
N ALA A 96 1.78 11.97 -13.13
CA ALA A 96 0.52 12.55 -12.68
C ALA A 96 -0.15 11.77 -11.54
N ILE A 97 0.17 10.50 -11.29
CA ILE A 97 -0.41 9.73 -10.17
C ILE A 97 0.21 10.10 -8.82
N ILE A 98 1.35 10.78 -8.82
CA ILE A 98 2.01 11.25 -7.59
C ILE A 98 1.27 12.49 -7.11
N ARG A 99 0.52 12.37 -6.01
CA ARG A 99 -0.22 13.49 -5.39
C ARG A 99 0.46 13.93 -4.11
N GLN A 100 -0.06 15.03 -3.54
CA GLN A 100 0.52 15.63 -2.35
C GLN A 100 0.54 14.71 -1.12
N LYS A 101 -0.46 13.82 -0.98
CA LYS A 101 -0.64 12.97 0.21
C LYS A 101 -0.42 11.47 -0.04
N ARG A 102 -0.64 11.01 -1.27
CA ARG A 102 -0.64 9.59 -1.64
C ARG A 102 -0.38 9.42 -3.13
N ILE A 103 -0.21 8.18 -3.56
CA ILE A 103 -0.26 7.78 -4.97
C ILE A 103 -1.71 7.48 -5.34
N GLU A 104 -2.22 8.04 -6.43
CA GLU A 104 -3.57 7.80 -6.95
C GLU A 104 -3.52 7.06 -8.28
N GLY A 105 -3.60 5.74 -8.20
CA GLY A 105 -3.48 4.81 -9.32
C GLY A 105 -2.31 3.84 -9.17
N ALA A 106 -2.33 2.77 -9.95
CA ALA A 106 -1.31 1.74 -9.88
C ALA A 106 0.09 2.28 -10.30
N PRO A 107 1.18 1.97 -9.57
CA PRO A 107 2.55 2.16 -10.03
C PRO A 107 2.86 1.36 -11.31
N ASP A 108 4.01 1.62 -11.95
CA ASP A 108 4.48 0.82 -13.08
C ASP A 108 5.11 -0.50 -12.63
N TRP A 109 5.73 -0.50 -11.45
CA TRP A 109 6.44 -1.64 -10.90
C TRP A 109 6.40 -1.60 -9.37
N ILE A 110 6.32 -2.78 -8.75
CA ILE A 110 6.20 -2.98 -7.30
C ILE A 110 7.10 -4.15 -6.88
N ALA A 111 7.68 -4.08 -5.68
CA ALA A 111 8.20 -5.25 -4.96
C ALA A 111 7.76 -5.24 -3.50
N GLU A 112 7.37 -6.43 -3.03
CA GLU A 112 7.08 -6.72 -1.63
C GLU A 112 8.16 -7.61 -1.03
N ILE A 113 8.61 -7.27 0.17
CA ILE A 113 9.62 -8.02 0.90
C ILE A 113 8.94 -8.87 1.96
N LEU A 114 8.86 -10.18 1.72
CA LEU A 114 8.24 -11.08 2.68
C LEU A 114 9.07 -11.16 3.96
N TYR A 115 8.39 -11.05 5.10
CA TYR A 115 8.95 -11.34 6.42
C TYR A 115 8.05 -12.32 7.16
N THR A 116 8.65 -13.13 8.03
CA THR A 116 7.88 -14.00 8.91
C THR A 116 7.30 -13.16 10.04
N ARG A 117 6.03 -13.39 10.38
CA ARG A 117 5.41 -12.79 11.56
C ARG A 117 6.23 -13.20 12.80
N CYS A 118 6.67 -12.23 13.59
CA CYS A 118 7.14 -12.48 14.96
C CYS A 118 5.94 -12.73 15.88
#